data_AF-A0A2H0PL12-F1
#
_entry.id   AF-A0A2H0PL12-F1
#
_cell.length_a   1.000
_cell.length_b   1.000
_cell.length_c   1.000
_cell.angle_alpha   90.00
_cell.angle_beta   90.00
_cell.angle_gamma   90.00
#
_symmetry.space_group_name_H-M   'P 1'
#
loop_
_entity.id
_entity.type
_entity.pdbx_description
1 polymer ?
#
loop_
_entity_poly.entity_id
_entity_poly.type
_entity_poly.pdbx_seq_one_letter_code
_entity_poly.pdbx_strand_id
1 'polypeptide(L)'
;MAEFDVDKVASLAYLKLNDTEKKNFSAQFAQILDYVDQLQKIPMSADEAKTMGAFHVQTAFYEMFKIDPLESLRNEKDSSPDFEKLILSNEEALMNAPRSSGLPNQLLFEVPSIIDR
;
A
#
# COMPACT_ATOMS: atom_id res chain seq x y z
N MET A 1 -2.29 26.34 14.98
CA MET A 1 -1.93 25.13 14.21
C MET A 1 -2.36 23.94 15.03
N ALA A 2 -3.00 22.94 14.43
CA ALA A 2 -3.37 21.73 15.14
C ALA A 2 -2.10 21.04 15.65
N GLU A 3 -2.09 20.63 16.91
CA GLU A 3 -0.98 19.89 17.50
C GLU A 3 -0.79 18.59 16.70
N PHE A 4 0.46 18.27 16.32
CA PHE A 4 0.75 17.07 15.54
C PHE A 4 0.56 15.84 16.42
N ASP A 5 -0.48 15.07 16.12
CA ASP A 5 -0.86 13.88 16.88
C ASP A 5 -0.12 12.64 16.37
N VAL A 6 0.99 12.32 17.03
CA VAL A 6 1.82 11.13 16.76
C VAL A 6 1.03 9.85 16.95
N ASP A 7 0.11 9.80 17.93
CA ASP A 7 -0.64 8.59 18.26
C ASP A 7 -1.64 8.25 17.16
N LYS A 8 -2.32 9.28 16.62
CA LYS A 8 -3.20 9.10 15.46
C LYS A 8 -2.46 8.61 14.23
N VAL A 9 -1.28 9.16 13.94
CA VAL A 9 -0.46 8.75 12.80
C VAL A 9 0.06 7.32 12.98
N ALA A 10 0.53 6.98 14.19
CA ALA A 10 0.99 5.63 14.51
C ALA A 10 -0.14 4.60 14.35
N SER A 11 -1.36 4.94 14.77
CA SER A 11 -2.54 4.08 14.57
C SER A 11 -2.86 3.85 13.09
N LEU A 12 -2.76 4.87 12.24
CA LEU A 12 -3.02 4.73 10.80
C LEU A 12 -1.97 3.87 10.10
N ALA A 13 -0.73 3.92 10.57
CA ALA A 13 0.39 3.14 10.04
C ALA A 13 0.52 1.75 10.68
N TYR A 14 -0.37 1.38 11.60
CA TYR A 14 -0.30 0.13 12.39
C TYR A 14 1.03 -0.03 13.15
N LEU A 15 1.60 1.07 13.66
CA LEU A 15 2.84 1.09 14.43
C LEU A 15 2.53 1.11 15.94
N LYS A 16 3.12 0.17 16.67
CA LYS A 16 3.08 0.17 18.13
C LYS A 16 4.29 0.91 18.68
N LEU A 17 4.06 2.12 19.18
CA LEU A 17 5.10 2.97 19.75
C LEU A 17 5.10 2.90 21.28
N ASN A 18 6.29 2.87 21.88
CA ASN A 18 6.46 3.07 23.31
C ASN A 18 6.54 4.57 23.67
N ASP A 19 6.39 4.92 24.96
CA ASP A 19 6.32 6.32 25.39
C ASP A 19 7.60 7.12 25.07
N THR A 20 8.75 6.47 25.08
CA THR A 20 10.03 7.09 24.71
C THR A 20 10.09 7.42 23.22
N GLU A 21 9.66 6.47 22.37
CA GLU A 21 9.55 6.65 20.92
C GLU A 21 8.55 7.75 20.57
N LYS A 22 7.40 7.79 21.23
CA LYS A 22 6.39 8.85 21.02
C LYS A 22 6.98 10.24 21.26
N LYS A 23 7.70 10.41 22.37
CA LYS A 23 8.32 11.69 22.70
C LYS A 23 9.41 12.08 21.71
N ASN A 24 10.25 11.14 21.31
CA ASN A 24 11.33 11.38 20.35
C ASN A 24 10.77 11.68 18.95
N PHE A 25 9.79 10.90 18.50
CA PHE A 25 9.16 11.06 17.20
C PHE A 25 8.34 12.34 17.12
N SER A 26 7.66 12.74 18.19
CA SER A 26 6.98 14.05 18.23
C SER A 26 7.95 15.20 17.91
N ALA A 27 9.12 15.22 18.57
CA ALA A 27 10.13 16.25 18.33
C ALA A 27 10.74 16.16 16.92
N GLN A 28 11.01 14.95 16.42
CA GLN A 28 11.57 14.74 15.08
C GLN A 28 10.57 15.11 13.98
N PHE A 29 9.30 14.74 14.12
CA PHE A 29 8.25 15.08 13.17
C PHE A 29 8.00 16.59 13.13
N ALA A 30 8.06 17.28 14.26
CA ALA A 30 7.99 18.75 14.27
C ALA A 30 9.09 19.37 13.38
N GLN A 31 10.33 18.91 13.50
CA GLN A 31 11.44 19.38 12.67
C GLN A 31 11.26 19.04 11.18
N ILE A 32 10.75 17.86 10.87
CA ILE A 32 10.47 17.44 9.49
C ILE A 32 9.36 18.30 8.90
N LEU A 33 8.27 18.56 9.63
CA LEU A 33 7.17 19.39 9.18
C LEU A 33 7.61 20.84 8.96
N ASP A 34 8.41 21.39 9.87
CA ASP A 34 9.01 22.73 9.71
C ASP A 34 9.88 22.81 8.43
N TYR A 35 10.60 21.73 8.11
CA TYR A 35 11.37 21.66 6.88
C TYR A 35 10.48 21.56 5.64
N VAL A 36 9.44 20.71 5.67
CA VAL A 36 8.49 20.52 4.58
C VAL A 36 7.68 21.79 4.29
N ASP A 37 7.40 22.61 5.30
CA ASP A 37 6.70 23.89 5.14
C ASP A 37 7.46 24.87 4.23
N GLN A 38 8.75 24.66 3.98
CA GLN A 38 9.50 25.42 2.98
C GLN A 38 8.94 25.24 1.55
N LEU A 39 8.29 24.11 1.26
CA LEU A 39 7.66 23.85 -0.04
C LEU A 39 6.47 24.79 -0.32
N GLN A 40 5.80 25.31 0.72
CA GLN A 40 4.71 26.29 0.54
C GLN A 40 5.18 27.59 -0.13
N LYS A 41 6.49 27.90 -0.06
CA LYS A 41 7.08 29.10 -0.66
C LYS A 41 7.27 28.98 -2.16
N ILE A 42 7.18 27.78 -2.71
CA ILE A 42 7.38 27.51 -4.13
C ILE A 42 5.98 27.47 -4.77
N PRO A 43 5.60 28.48 -5.56
CA PRO A 43 4.29 28.47 -6.22
C PRO A 43 4.23 27.32 -7.22
N MET A 44 3.14 26.55 -7.16
CA MET A 44 2.86 25.47 -8.09
C MET A 44 1.40 25.56 -8.51
N SER A 45 1.14 25.50 -9.81
CA SER A 45 -0.23 25.46 -10.32
C SER A 45 -0.84 24.05 -10.17
N ALA A 46 -2.17 24.00 -10.08
CA ALA A 46 -2.89 22.72 -10.00
C ALA A 46 -2.68 21.83 -11.23
N ASP A 47 -2.41 22.43 -12.40
CA ASP A 47 -2.17 21.69 -13.65
C ASP A 47 -0.74 21.14 -13.72
N GLU A 48 0.26 21.86 -13.20
CA GLU A 48 1.62 21.35 -13.01
C GLU A 48 1.62 20.18 -12.00
N ALA A 49 0.89 20.29 -10.90
CA ALA A 49 0.81 19.22 -9.89
C ALA A 49 0.29 17.89 -10.44
N LYS A 50 -0.72 17.92 -11.33
CA LYS A 50 -1.29 16.73 -11.97
C LYS A 50 -0.30 16.00 -12.88
N THR A 51 0.62 16.74 -13.50
CA THR A 51 1.59 16.16 -14.42
C THR A 51 2.83 15.61 -13.69
N MET A 52 3.15 16.12 -12.50
CA MET A 52 4.35 15.74 -11.73
C MET A 52 4.26 14.41 -10.96
N GLY A 53 3.09 13.78 -10.88
CA GLY A 53 2.89 12.45 -10.26
C GLY A 53 2.51 11.35 -11.24
N ALA A 54 2.32 11.69 -12.52
CA ALA A 54 1.90 10.76 -13.57
C ALA A 54 3.09 9.92 -14.06
N PHE A 55 3.82 9.28 -13.15
CA PHE A 55 4.72 8.21 -13.56
C PHE A 55 3.86 7.09 -14.13
N HIS A 56 4.20 6.66 -15.34
CA HIS A 56 3.45 5.80 -16.25
C HIS A 56 3.32 4.34 -15.80
N VAL A 57 3.20 4.09 -14.50
CA VAL A 57 3.38 2.77 -13.87
C VAL A 57 2.19 1.84 -14.11
N GLN A 58 1.00 2.38 -14.43
CA GLN A 58 -0.15 1.55 -14.80
C GLN A 58 -0.40 1.48 -16.30
N THR A 59 0.14 2.36 -17.15
CA THR A 59 -0.11 2.26 -18.59
C THR A 59 0.88 1.33 -19.27
N ALA A 60 2.19 1.43 -18.98
CA ALA A 60 3.20 0.68 -19.72
C ALA A 60 3.06 -0.85 -19.59
N PHE A 61 2.70 -1.36 -18.40
CA PHE A 61 2.50 -2.80 -18.18
C PHE A 61 1.27 -3.32 -18.94
N TYR A 62 0.13 -2.66 -18.78
CA TYR A 62 -1.14 -3.06 -19.38
C TYR A 62 -1.14 -2.85 -20.90
N GLU A 63 -0.48 -1.81 -21.41
CA GLU A 63 -0.25 -1.60 -22.84
C GLU A 63 0.68 -2.67 -23.43
N MET A 64 1.78 -3.01 -22.74
CA MET A 64 2.72 -4.03 -23.19
C MET A 64 2.08 -5.42 -23.30
N PHE A 65 1.22 -5.77 -22.34
CA PHE A 65 0.49 -7.03 -22.35
C PHE A 65 -0.89 -6.94 -23.04
N LYS A 66 -1.27 -5.76 -23.55
CA LYS A 66 -2.58 -5.46 -24.16
C LYS A 66 -3.77 -5.89 -23.27
N ILE A 67 -3.63 -5.68 -21.97
CA ILE A 67 -4.64 -6.01 -20.97
C ILE A 67 -5.42 -4.73 -20.65
N ASP A 68 -6.75 -4.77 -20.70
CA ASP A 68 -7.58 -3.67 -20.17
C ASP A 68 -7.67 -3.81 -18.64
N PRO A 69 -7.17 -2.83 -17.85
CA PRO A 69 -7.19 -2.92 -16.39
C PRO A 69 -8.60 -2.98 -15.78
N LEU A 70 -9.62 -2.41 -16.45
CA LEU A 70 -11.00 -2.42 -15.94
C LEU A 70 -11.67 -3.78 -16.17
N GLU A 71 -11.34 -4.47 -17.26
CA GLU A 71 -11.79 -5.84 -17.55
C GLU A 71 -11.00 -6.86 -16.72
N SER A 72 -9.67 -6.71 -16.62
CA SER A 72 -8.76 -7.63 -15.93
C SER A 72 -9.02 -7.79 -14.44
N LEU A 73 -9.49 -6.74 -13.76
CA LEU A 73 -9.76 -6.78 -12.32
C LEU A 73 -11.15 -7.35 -12.00
N ARG A 74 -11.99 -7.59 -13.01
CA ARG A 74 -13.42 -7.89 -12.83
C ARG A 74 -13.88 -9.21 -13.43
N ASN A 75 -13.17 -9.75 -14.42
CA ASN A 75 -13.57 -10.99 -15.09
C ASN A 75 -12.68 -12.18 -14.72
N GLU A 76 -13.18 -13.06 -13.86
CA GLU A 76 -12.57 -14.38 -13.58
C GLU A 76 -12.70 -15.39 -14.74
N LYS A 77 -13.31 -14.99 -15.87
CA LYS A 77 -13.68 -15.88 -16.97
C LYS A 77 -12.78 -15.80 -18.22
N ASP A 78 -11.84 -14.86 -18.28
CA ASP A 78 -10.92 -14.76 -19.42
C ASP A 78 -9.71 -15.67 -19.23
N SER A 79 -9.80 -16.87 -19.81
CA SER A 79 -8.71 -17.85 -19.90
C SER A 79 -7.79 -17.56 -21.10
N SER A 80 -7.35 -16.31 -21.27
CA SER A 80 -6.27 -16.05 -22.23
C SER A 80 -4.97 -16.65 -21.69
N PRO A 81 -4.08 -17.21 -22.53
CA PRO A 81 -2.82 -17.80 -22.08
C PRO A 81 -1.87 -16.79 -21.40
N ASP A 82 -2.13 -15.49 -21.55
CA ASP A 82 -1.41 -14.43 -20.85
C ASP A 82 -2.01 -14.13 -19.46
N PHE A 83 -3.31 -14.38 -19.24
CA PHE A 83 -3.93 -14.33 -17.92
C PHE A 83 -3.53 -15.50 -17.02
N GLU A 84 -3.35 -16.70 -17.57
CA GLU A 84 -2.89 -17.87 -16.79
C GLU A 84 -1.53 -17.63 -16.10
N LYS A 85 -0.66 -16.79 -16.67
CA LYS A 85 0.63 -16.42 -16.06
C LYS A 85 0.51 -15.44 -14.89
N LEU A 86 -0.63 -14.74 -14.77
CA LEU A 86 -0.88 -13.80 -13.68
C LEU A 86 -1.50 -14.48 -12.45
N ILE A 87 -1.94 -15.73 -12.60
CA ILE A 87 -2.55 -16.52 -11.53
C ILE A 87 -1.47 -17.42 -10.93
N LEU A 88 -1.05 -17.09 -9.71
CA LEU A 88 -0.11 -17.92 -8.95
C LEU A 88 -0.78 -19.24 -8.52
N SER A 89 -0.01 -20.32 -8.49
CA SER A 89 -0.45 -21.54 -7.81
C SER A 89 -0.57 -21.33 -6.30
N ASN A 90 -1.36 -22.17 -5.63
CA ASN A 90 -1.55 -22.08 -4.17
C ASN A 90 -0.20 -22.21 -3.42
N GLU A 91 0.70 -23.09 -3.90
CA GLU A 91 2.04 -23.26 -3.35
C GLU A 91 2.91 -21.99 -3.52
N GLU A 92 2.92 -21.39 -4.72
CA GLU A 92 3.67 -20.15 -4.98
C GLU A 92 3.16 -18.97 -4.16
N ALA A 93 1.83 -18.83 -4.04
CA ALA A 93 1.20 -17.77 -3.27
C ALA A 93 1.54 -17.84 -1.76
N LEU A 94 1.77 -19.05 -1.23
CA LEU A 94 2.03 -19.28 0.19
C LEU A 94 3.52 -19.47 0.54
N MET A 95 4.42 -19.50 -0.45
CA MET A 95 5.84 -19.75 -0.23
C MET A 95 6.49 -18.77 0.76
N ASN A 96 6.00 -17.52 0.80
CA ASN A 96 6.48 -16.47 1.70
C ASN A 96 5.57 -16.24 2.93
N ALA A 97 4.50 -17.03 3.08
CA ALA A 97 3.55 -16.85 4.18
C ALA A 97 4.22 -17.21 5.52
N PRO A 98 4.19 -16.32 6.54
CA PRO A 98 4.74 -16.65 7.86
C PRO A 98 4.05 -17.84 8.52
N ARG A 99 2.76 -18.02 8.25
CA ARG A 99 1.94 -19.16 8.68
C ARG A 99 0.90 -19.50 7.61
N SER A 100 0.73 -20.79 7.36
CA SER A 100 -0.33 -21.33 6.53
C SER A 100 -0.96 -22.53 7.25
N SER A 101 -2.28 -22.67 7.14
CA SER A 101 -3.05 -23.75 7.77
C SER A 101 -4.26 -24.10 6.91
N GLY A 102 -4.79 -25.31 7.06
CA GLY A 102 -5.92 -25.81 6.26
C GLY A 102 -5.77 -27.27 5.86
N LEU A 103 -6.65 -27.71 4.95
CA LEU A 103 -6.59 -29.05 4.36
C LEU A 103 -5.56 -29.09 3.22
N PRO A 104 -5.00 -30.27 2.88
CA PRO A 104 -4.20 -30.43 1.67
C PRO A 104 -5.00 -29.96 0.45
N ASN A 105 -4.42 -29.07 -0.37
CA ASN A 105 -5.03 -28.35 -1.50
C ASN A 105 -5.98 -27.18 -1.16
N GLN A 106 -6.13 -26.83 0.13
CA GLN A 106 -6.91 -25.66 0.59
C GLN A 106 -6.16 -24.95 1.73
N LEU A 107 -4.87 -24.70 1.53
CA LEU A 107 -4.08 -23.93 2.48
C LEU A 107 -4.49 -22.45 2.38
N LEU A 108 -4.63 -21.82 3.54
CA LEU A 108 -5.00 -20.42 3.70
C LEU A 108 -3.96 -19.69 4.54
N PHE A 109 -3.89 -18.37 4.39
CA PHE A 109 -3.11 -17.51 5.29
C PHE A 109 -3.74 -17.52 6.69
N GLU A 110 -2.96 -17.89 7.70
CA GLU A 110 -3.42 -17.88 9.08
C GLU A 110 -3.05 -16.55 9.76
N VAL A 111 -4.07 -15.81 10.22
CA VAL A 111 -3.91 -14.56 10.98
C VAL A 111 -4.74 -14.61 12.27
N PRO A 112 -4.25 -14.03 13.38
CA PRO A 112 -5.05 -13.88 14.59
C PRO A 112 -6.28 -13.02 14.31
N SER A 113 -7.47 -13.48 14.71
CA SER A 113 -8.68 -12.65 14.68
C SER A 113 -8.66 -11.68 15.87
N ILE A 114 -8.79 -10.37 15.59
CA ILE A 114 -8.78 -9.30 16.60
C ILE A 114 -10.15 -8.61 16.66
N ILE A 115 -11.25 -9.35 16.47
CA ILE A 115 -12.58 -8.78 16.64
C ILE A 115 -12.86 -8.70 18.14
N ASP A 116 -12.54 -7.55 18.75
CA ASP A 116 -13.14 -7.15 20.01
C ASP A 116 -14.63 -6.85 19.76
N ARG A 117 -15.52 -7.57 20.47
CA ARG A 117 -16.98 -7.33 20.46
C ARG A 117 -17.37 -6.24 21.44
#